data_AF-A0A3A1XQU3-F1
#
_entry.id   AF-A0A3A1XQU3-F1
#
_cell.length_a   1.000
_cell.length_b   1.000
_cell.length_c   1.000
_cell.angle_alpha   90.00
_cell.angle_beta   90.00
_cell.angle_gamma   90.00
#
_symmetry.space_group_name_H-M   'P 1'
#
loop_
_entity.id
_entity.type
_entity.pdbx_description
1 polymer ?
#
loop_
_entity_poly.entity_id
_entity_poly.type
_entity_poly.pdbx_seq_one_letter_code
_entity_poly.pdbx_strand_id
1 'polypeptide(L)'
;MSAVNNAENNSVNNANSATNSAETFGFDTSHVWKHPTQVAGVKWKNMVGTASGTFQLAACRRFYDVSQLGAICTKGVSPVPWEGNPSPRTAESPSGMVNAVGLQNPGVDHYLVDELPKLKKMGALVITNVAGHSDDDYAQVVEKLADSAADMLEINVSCPNVTHGGMSVGTDPVALHRLIKRLRAMTDKPMIVKMTPNVTDIVSICKAAVDAGADALSMINTLVGLRIDIRTGEPIIANRTGGVSGPAIFPIGLGFVWRVRQAMPDIPIIGIGGIDSGEKALEYLYAGANAVEVGAAALVDPTAPIRIARELDDLLDSRPKLASLLAEGKTWR
;
A
#
# COMPACT_ATOMS: atom_id res chain seq x y z
N MET A 1 -58.38 45.79 3.23
CA MET A 1 -58.01 47.22 3.44
C MET A 1 -56.94 47.28 4.51
N SER A 2 -55.97 48.18 4.29
CA SER A 2 -54.99 48.75 5.23
C SER A 2 -54.00 47.84 5.99
N ALA A 3 -52.75 48.20 5.78
CA ALA A 3 -51.53 47.82 6.50
C ALA A 3 -51.57 48.12 8.01
N VAL A 4 -50.74 47.39 8.78
CA VAL A 4 -50.00 47.94 9.93
C VAL A 4 -48.63 47.25 10.03
N ASN A 5 -47.61 48.08 10.23
CA ASN A 5 -46.19 47.78 10.40
C ASN A 5 -45.81 47.28 11.80
N ASN A 6 -44.58 46.76 11.86
CA ASN A 6 -43.55 46.84 12.92
C ASN A 6 -43.31 45.65 13.87
N ALA A 7 -42.15 45.03 13.60
CA ALA A 7 -40.98 44.94 14.48
C ALA A 7 -40.89 43.82 15.54
N GLU A 8 -39.71 43.19 15.46
CA GLU A 8 -38.89 42.54 16.49
C GLU A 8 -39.03 41.03 16.82
N ASN A 9 -37.91 40.37 16.51
CA ASN A 9 -37.18 39.35 17.26
C ASN A 9 -37.52 37.86 17.18
N ASN A 10 -36.43 37.12 16.93
CA ASN A 10 -36.11 35.74 17.26
C ASN A 10 -36.89 34.62 16.55
N SER A 11 -36.21 33.93 15.63
CA SER A 11 -35.42 32.74 15.99
C SER A 11 -35.31 31.72 14.83
N VAL A 12 -34.13 31.12 14.73
CA VAL A 12 -33.80 29.82 14.12
C VAL A 12 -34.14 29.61 12.64
N ASN A 13 -33.12 29.59 11.79
CA ASN A 13 -32.84 28.43 10.94
C ASN A 13 -31.42 28.51 10.39
N ASN A 14 -30.52 27.87 11.13
CA ASN A 14 -29.12 27.71 10.78
C ASN A 14 -29.00 26.49 9.84
N ALA A 15 -29.15 26.71 8.53
CA ALA A 15 -28.76 25.74 7.52
C ALA A 15 -27.34 26.09 7.08
N ASN A 16 -26.34 25.64 7.86
CA ASN A 16 -24.93 25.69 7.46
C ASN A 16 -24.72 24.74 6.28
N SER A 17 -24.71 25.30 5.08
CA SER A 17 -24.08 24.69 3.91
C SER A 17 -22.57 24.64 4.17
N ALA A 18 -22.07 23.47 4.56
CA ALA A 18 -20.64 23.20 4.59
C ALA A 18 -20.13 23.18 3.14
N THR A 19 -19.64 24.33 2.69
CA THR A 19 -18.78 24.44 1.52
C THR A 19 -17.45 23.79 1.87
N ASN A 20 -17.20 22.59 1.35
CA ASN A 20 -15.87 22.00 1.26
C ASN A 20 -14.98 22.93 0.42
N SER A 21 -14.26 23.84 1.07
CA SER A 21 -13.09 24.46 0.45
C SER A 21 -11.97 23.42 0.47
N ALA A 22 -11.77 22.76 -0.67
CA ALA A 22 -10.55 21.99 -0.91
C ALA A 22 -9.38 22.98 -0.87
N GLU A 23 -8.70 23.05 0.27
CA GLU A 23 -7.42 23.75 0.36
C GLU A 23 -6.48 23.13 -0.68
N THR A 24 -6.02 23.96 -1.60
CA THR A 24 -5.09 23.54 -2.64
C THR A 24 -3.74 23.29 -1.99
N PHE A 25 -3.29 22.03 -2.04
CA PHE A 25 -2.03 21.61 -1.44
C PHE A 25 -0.85 22.32 -2.11
N GLY A 26 -0.26 23.29 -1.41
CA GLY A 26 1.01 23.89 -1.77
C GLY A 26 2.18 22.99 -1.33
N PHE A 27 3.24 22.99 -2.14
CA PHE A 27 4.52 22.31 -1.91
C PHE A 27 5.21 22.59 -0.55
N ASP A 28 4.71 23.55 0.22
CA ASP A 28 5.37 24.13 1.39
C ASP A 28 4.58 23.95 2.70
N THR A 29 3.59 23.05 2.73
CA THR A 29 2.82 22.79 3.96
C THR A 29 3.40 21.59 4.71
N SER A 30 4.46 21.81 5.49
CA SER A 30 4.91 20.82 6.47
C SER A 30 3.79 20.56 7.49
N HIS A 31 3.40 19.30 7.69
CA HIS A 31 2.37 18.94 8.68
C HIS A 31 3.03 18.39 9.94
N VAL A 32 2.59 18.84 11.12
CA VAL A 32 3.04 18.29 12.40
C VAL A 32 2.12 17.14 12.76
N TRP A 33 2.57 15.92 12.51
CA TRP A 33 1.81 14.69 12.79
C TRP A 33 1.58 14.51 14.29
N LYS A 34 0.31 14.29 14.67
CA LYS A 34 -0.11 14.05 16.05
C LYS A 34 -0.03 12.57 16.40
N HIS A 35 -0.38 11.70 15.45
CA HIS A 35 -0.56 10.26 15.70
C HIS A 35 0.44 9.41 14.90
N PRO A 36 1.49 8.86 15.54
CA PRO A 36 2.40 7.91 14.91
C PRO A 36 1.86 6.47 14.99
N THR A 37 2.51 5.55 14.25
CA THR A 37 2.31 4.10 14.42
C THR A 37 3.65 3.37 14.48
N GLN A 38 3.62 2.08 14.80
CA GLN A 38 4.78 1.19 14.74
C GLN A 38 4.41 -0.11 14.02
N VAL A 39 5.26 -0.53 13.07
CA VAL A 39 5.10 -1.78 12.32
C VAL A 39 6.41 -2.55 12.37
N ALA A 40 6.36 -3.80 12.85
CA ALA A 40 7.55 -4.65 13.02
C ALA A 40 8.71 -3.94 13.76
N GLY A 41 8.38 -3.23 14.83
CA GLY A 41 9.37 -2.47 15.62
C GLY A 41 9.76 -1.11 15.03
N VAL A 42 9.40 -0.79 13.78
CA VAL A 42 9.78 0.45 13.10
C VAL A 42 8.71 1.52 13.28
N LYS A 43 9.09 2.69 13.80
CA LYS A 43 8.18 3.83 14.02
C LYS A 43 7.92 4.59 12.72
N TRP A 44 6.65 4.82 12.41
CA TRP A 44 6.21 5.67 11.30
C TRP A 44 5.62 6.97 11.84
N LYS A 45 5.83 8.07 11.12
CA LYS A 45 5.35 9.40 11.55
C LYS A 45 3.83 9.55 11.46
N ASN A 46 3.20 8.78 10.58
CA ASN A 46 1.76 8.58 10.45
C ASN A 46 1.50 7.18 9.87
N MET A 47 0.24 6.78 9.76
CA MET A 47 -0.16 5.40 9.40
C MET A 47 -0.17 5.14 7.89
N VAL A 48 0.16 6.12 7.05
CA VAL A 48 -0.06 6.02 5.60
C VAL A 48 1.26 5.90 4.87
N GLY A 49 1.40 4.83 4.08
CA GLY A 49 2.46 4.66 3.11
C GLY A 49 1.97 4.67 1.66
N THR A 50 2.89 4.74 0.71
CA THR A 50 2.58 4.46 -0.71
C THR A 50 2.49 2.98 -0.95
N ALA A 51 1.63 2.52 -1.86
CA ALA A 51 1.69 1.14 -2.33
C ALA A 51 2.77 0.96 -3.41
N SER A 52 3.50 -0.15 -3.35
CA SER A 52 4.50 -0.47 -4.37
C SER A 52 3.88 -0.49 -5.78
N GLY A 53 4.57 0.11 -6.75
CA GLY A 53 4.15 0.18 -8.15
C GLY A 53 3.31 1.41 -8.53
N THR A 54 2.84 2.19 -7.56
CA THR A 54 2.08 3.44 -7.80
C THR A 54 2.80 4.69 -7.32
N PHE A 55 4.07 4.57 -6.90
CA PHE A 55 4.93 5.68 -6.51
C PHE A 55 6.21 5.69 -7.35
N GLN A 56 6.64 6.90 -7.72
CA GLN A 56 7.95 7.17 -8.29
C GLN A 56 8.42 8.53 -7.79
N LEU A 57 9.60 8.59 -7.16
CA LEU A 57 10.07 9.82 -6.50
C LEU A 57 10.04 11.04 -7.43
N ALA A 58 10.53 10.88 -8.66
CA ALA A 58 10.62 11.98 -9.63
C ALA A 58 9.25 12.58 -9.99
N ALA A 59 8.20 11.76 -10.02
CA ALA A 59 6.85 12.19 -10.33
C ALA A 59 6.15 12.76 -9.09
N CYS A 60 6.16 12.03 -7.98
CA CYS A 60 5.38 12.37 -6.79
C CYS A 60 5.91 13.60 -6.04
N ARG A 61 7.24 13.82 -6.04
CA ARG A 61 7.84 15.01 -5.40
C ARG A 61 7.43 16.34 -6.04
N ARG A 62 6.75 16.30 -7.19
CA ARG A 62 6.15 17.47 -7.85
C ARG A 62 4.77 17.84 -7.30
N PHE A 63 4.30 17.16 -6.26
CA PHE A 63 2.97 17.41 -5.71
C PHE A 63 3.01 17.63 -4.19
N TYR A 64 3.94 16.98 -3.48
CA TYR A 64 4.12 17.12 -2.04
C TYR A 64 5.53 16.68 -1.63
N ASP A 65 5.95 17.06 -0.42
CA ASP A 65 7.14 16.48 0.21
C ASP A 65 6.86 15.03 0.60
N VAL A 66 7.41 14.09 -0.17
CA VAL A 66 7.22 12.65 0.03
C VAL A 66 7.76 12.17 1.38
N SER A 67 8.68 12.92 1.99
CA SER A 67 9.18 12.59 3.32
C SER A 67 8.08 12.69 4.38
N GLN A 68 7.00 13.43 4.14
CA GLN A 68 5.89 13.59 5.09
C GLN A 68 5.03 12.34 5.26
N LEU A 69 5.15 11.33 4.39
CA LEU A 69 4.43 10.07 4.55
C LEU A 69 5.03 9.21 5.67
N GLY A 70 4.18 8.33 6.22
CA GLY A 70 4.57 7.33 7.22
C GLY A 70 5.65 6.39 6.69
N ALA A 71 5.49 5.95 5.43
CA ALA A 71 6.45 5.15 4.70
C ALA A 71 6.37 5.38 3.19
N ILE A 72 7.48 5.19 2.49
CA ILE A 72 7.52 5.09 1.04
C ILE A 72 7.82 3.63 0.68
N CYS A 73 6.80 2.88 0.26
CA CYS A 73 7.01 1.59 -0.38
C CYS A 73 7.36 1.81 -1.84
N THR A 74 8.61 1.53 -2.21
CA THR A 74 9.11 1.79 -3.56
C THR A 74 8.60 0.76 -4.56
N LYS A 75 8.80 1.04 -5.84
CA LYS A 75 8.60 0.02 -6.88
C LYS A 75 9.48 -1.21 -6.59
N GLY A 76 8.97 -2.38 -6.96
CA GLY A 76 9.71 -3.64 -6.88
C GLY A 76 11.03 -3.57 -7.63
N VAL A 77 12.11 -3.96 -6.97
CA VAL A 77 13.45 -4.08 -7.56
C VAL A 77 13.79 -5.55 -7.82
N SER A 78 14.40 -5.81 -8.97
CA SER A 78 14.87 -7.14 -9.40
C SER A 78 16.40 -7.21 -9.45
N PRO A 79 17.01 -8.40 -9.62
CA PRO A 79 18.47 -8.53 -9.69
C PRO A 79 19.09 -7.72 -10.83
N VAL A 80 18.39 -7.65 -11.95
CA VAL A 80 18.77 -6.98 -13.19
C VAL A 80 17.63 -6.09 -13.69
N PRO A 81 17.87 -5.13 -14.60
CA PRO A 81 16.80 -4.34 -15.20
C PRO A 81 15.77 -5.21 -15.92
N TRP A 82 14.49 -4.90 -15.73
CA TRP A 82 13.36 -5.54 -16.43
C TRP A 82 12.59 -4.50 -17.23
N GLU A 83 12.33 -4.79 -18.50
CA GLU A 83 11.58 -3.91 -19.42
C GLU A 83 10.07 -3.89 -19.13
N GLY A 84 9.55 -4.94 -18.53
CA GLY A 84 8.11 -5.17 -18.33
C GLY A 84 7.38 -5.67 -19.57
N ASN A 85 6.06 -5.78 -19.45
CA ASN A 85 5.22 -6.39 -20.49
C ASN A 85 5.05 -5.49 -21.73
N PRO A 86 4.59 -5.99 -22.88
CA PRO A 86 4.20 -5.12 -24.00
C PRO A 86 3.04 -4.17 -23.65
N SER A 87 2.96 -3.04 -24.34
CA SER A 87 1.81 -2.12 -24.27
C SER A 87 0.67 -2.57 -25.20
N PRO A 88 -0.61 -2.26 -24.90
CA PRO A 88 -1.10 -1.52 -23.72
C PRO A 88 -0.99 -2.31 -22.40
N ARG A 89 -0.54 -1.64 -21.34
CA ARG A 89 -0.32 -2.24 -20.00
C ARG A 89 -1.45 -1.97 -19.01
N THR A 90 -2.39 -1.10 -19.35
CA THR A 90 -3.45 -0.65 -18.44
C THR A 90 -4.78 -0.53 -19.17
N ALA A 91 -5.86 -0.80 -18.46
CA ALA A 91 -7.22 -0.48 -18.88
C ALA A 91 -8.00 0.02 -17.66
N GLU A 92 -8.93 0.96 -17.85
CA GLU A 92 -9.85 1.36 -16.79
C GLU A 92 -10.76 0.17 -16.39
N SER A 93 -11.38 0.21 -15.22
CA SER A 93 -12.50 -0.66 -14.87
C SER A 93 -13.51 0.11 -14.02
N PRO A 94 -14.77 -0.34 -13.89
CA PRO A 94 -15.70 0.28 -12.95
C PRO A 94 -15.06 0.37 -11.55
N SER A 95 -15.00 1.58 -11.01
CA SER A 95 -14.38 1.86 -9.71
C SER A 95 -12.94 1.32 -9.56
N GLY A 96 -12.14 1.35 -10.62
CA GLY A 96 -10.77 0.84 -10.56
C GLY A 96 -10.01 0.84 -11.87
N MET A 97 -8.98 0.00 -11.93
CA MET A 97 -8.21 -0.25 -13.14
C MET A 97 -7.68 -1.68 -13.17
N VAL A 98 -7.36 -2.15 -14.38
CA VAL A 98 -6.61 -3.37 -14.65
C VAL A 98 -5.20 -2.98 -15.12
N ASN A 99 -4.16 -3.58 -14.54
CA ASN A 99 -2.77 -3.34 -14.95
C ASN A 99 -1.98 -4.63 -15.16
N ALA A 100 -1.06 -4.62 -16.13
CA ALA A 100 -0.12 -5.68 -16.38
C ALA A 100 1.24 -5.06 -16.74
N VAL A 101 1.85 -4.33 -15.80
CA VAL A 101 3.11 -3.60 -16.03
C VAL A 101 4.28 -4.56 -16.30
N GLY A 102 4.28 -5.74 -15.69
CA GLY A 102 5.37 -6.72 -15.80
C GLY A 102 6.60 -6.35 -14.97
N LEU A 103 6.41 -5.65 -13.84
CA LEU A 103 7.46 -5.34 -12.88
C LEU A 103 8.64 -4.54 -13.47
N GLN A 104 8.40 -3.71 -14.50
CA GLN A 104 9.46 -2.90 -15.13
C GLN A 104 10.26 -2.12 -14.07
N ASN A 105 11.58 -2.30 -14.00
CA ASN A 105 12.41 -1.61 -13.01
C ASN A 105 13.89 -1.61 -13.47
N PRO A 106 14.74 -0.72 -12.93
CA PRO A 106 16.11 -0.56 -13.39
C PRO A 106 17.10 -1.55 -12.74
N GLY A 107 16.63 -2.50 -11.94
CA GLY A 107 17.45 -3.41 -11.15
C GLY A 107 17.95 -2.80 -9.84
N VAL A 108 18.30 -3.67 -8.90
CA VAL A 108 18.72 -3.31 -7.54
C VAL A 108 20.01 -2.47 -7.52
N ASP A 109 20.96 -2.72 -8.42
CA ASP A 109 22.23 -1.98 -8.46
C ASP A 109 22.02 -0.50 -8.78
N HIS A 110 21.14 -0.19 -9.75
CA HIS A 110 20.77 1.18 -10.06
C HIS A 110 19.98 1.82 -8.91
N TYR A 111 19.03 1.09 -8.32
CA TYR A 111 18.23 1.55 -7.20
C TYR A 111 19.08 1.99 -5.99
N LEU A 112 20.12 1.22 -5.66
CA LEU A 112 21.02 1.47 -4.54
C LEU A 112 21.83 2.77 -4.68
N VAL A 113 22.12 3.21 -5.91
CA VAL A 113 22.91 4.43 -6.17
C VAL A 113 22.06 5.62 -6.62
N ASP A 114 20.77 5.42 -6.90
CA ASP A 114 19.88 6.47 -7.40
C ASP A 114 18.72 6.80 -6.44
N GLU A 115 17.62 6.03 -6.48
CA GLU A 115 16.37 6.39 -5.80
C GLU A 115 16.48 6.25 -4.27
N LEU A 116 17.08 5.17 -3.77
CA LEU A 116 17.18 4.93 -2.33
C LEU A 116 17.97 6.04 -1.60
N PRO A 117 19.20 6.42 -2.00
CA PRO A 117 19.93 7.50 -1.35
C PRO A 117 19.19 8.84 -1.37
N LYS A 118 18.45 9.14 -2.46
CA LYS A 118 17.66 10.37 -2.57
C LYS A 118 16.53 10.39 -1.54
N LEU A 119 15.76 9.30 -1.42
CA LEU A 119 14.70 9.18 -0.42
C LEU A 119 15.26 9.29 1.01
N LYS A 120 16.37 8.61 1.29
CA LYS A 120 17.00 8.66 2.62
C LYS A 120 17.55 10.04 2.95
N LYS A 121 18.14 10.76 1.99
CA LYS A 121 18.58 12.15 2.17
C LYS A 121 17.43 13.10 2.51
N MET A 122 16.21 12.81 2.04
CA MET A 122 15.01 13.56 2.40
C MET A 122 14.45 13.19 3.78
N GLY A 123 15.01 12.19 4.48
CA GLY A 123 14.48 11.73 5.76
C GLY A 123 13.23 10.86 5.65
N ALA A 124 12.99 10.25 4.47
CA ALA A 124 11.91 9.30 4.30
C ALA A 124 12.22 7.96 4.99
N LEU A 125 11.18 7.34 5.55
CA LEU A 125 11.18 5.92 5.89
C LEU A 125 10.89 5.15 4.59
N VAL A 126 11.77 4.23 4.23
CA VAL A 126 11.74 3.52 2.95
C VAL A 126 11.54 2.03 3.18
N ILE A 127 10.48 1.51 2.58
CA ILE A 127 10.21 0.09 2.45
C ILE A 127 10.60 -0.29 1.02
N THR A 128 11.66 -1.07 0.85
CA THR A 128 12.06 -1.51 -0.49
C THR A 128 11.27 -2.75 -0.87
N ASN A 129 10.41 -2.63 -1.87
CA ASN A 129 9.71 -3.79 -2.43
C ASN A 129 10.69 -4.65 -3.24
N VAL A 130 10.69 -5.96 -2.99
CA VAL A 130 11.56 -6.94 -3.63
C VAL A 130 10.74 -7.82 -4.58
N ALA A 131 11.20 -7.94 -5.82
CA ALA A 131 10.57 -8.77 -6.84
C ALA A 131 11.54 -9.82 -7.39
N GLY A 132 11.01 -10.98 -7.77
CA GLY A 132 11.79 -12.09 -8.34
C GLY A 132 10.89 -13.02 -9.17
N HIS A 133 11.47 -13.68 -10.17
CA HIS A 133 10.83 -14.77 -10.91
C HIS A 133 11.27 -16.16 -10.40
N SER A 134 12.26 -16.20 -9.51
CA SER A 134 12.79 -17.42 -8.90
C SER A 134 13.26 -17.13 -7.47
N ASP A 135 13.40 -18.19 -6.66
CA ASP A 135 13.95 -18.07 -5.30
C ASP A 135 15.36 -17.45 -5.30
N ASP A 136 16.14 -17.66 -6.36
CA ASP A 136 17.48 -17.07 -6.54
C ASP A 136 17.42 -15.57 -6.85
N ASP A 137 16.44 -15.11 -7.63
CA ASP A 137 16.25 -13.68 -7.88
C ASP A 137 15.97 -12.94 -6.56
N TYR A 138 15.04 -13.46 -5.75
CA TYR A 138 14.75 -12.88 -4.44
C TYR A 138 15.99 -12.87 -3.54
N ALA A 139 16.75 -13.97 -3.51
CA ALA A 139 17.95 -14.07 -2.69
C ALA A 139 19.01 -13.03 -3.11
N GLN A 140 19.28 -12.88 -4.40
CA GLN A 140 20.26 -11.90 -4.90
C GLN A 140 19.87 -10.46 -4.55
N VAL A 141 18.58 -10.12 -4.64
CA VAL A 141 18.11 -8.77 -4.28
C VAL A 141 18.19 -8.55 -2.77
N VAL A 142 17.75 -9.51 -1.96
CA VAL A 142 17.82 -9.41 -0.50
C VAL A 142 19.27 -9.30 -0.01
N GLU A 143 20.20 -10.07 -0.59
CA GLU A 143 21.62 -9.98 -0.28
C GLU A 143 22.16 -8.57 -0.49
N LYS A 144 21.88 -7.97 -1.65
CA LYS A 144 22.32 -6.60 -1.97
C LYS A 144 21.65 -5.53 -1.11
N LEU A 145 20.43 -5.81 -0.62
CA LEU A 145 19.69 -4.88 0.24
C LEU A 145 20.01 -5.04 1.73
N ALA A 146 20.65 -6.14 2.15
CA ALA A 146 20.85 -6.49 3.56
C ALA A 146 21.53 -5.39 4.37
N ASP A 147 22.57 -4.76 3.79
CA ASP A 147 23.33 -3.66 4.39
C ASP A 147 22.98 -2.28 3.80
N SER A 148 21.93 -2.20 2.99
CA SER A 148 21.49 -0.94 2.38
C SER A 148 20.84 0.00 3.40
N ALA A 149 20.61 1.24 2.99
CA ALA A 149 19.93 2.25 3.81
C ALA A 149 18.40 2.09 3.87
N ALA A 150 17.83 1.04 3.27
CA ALA A 150 16.41 0.72 3.40
C ALA A 150 16.06 0.38 4.86
N ASP A 151 14.90 0.85 5.35
CA ASP A 151 14.49 0.60 6.73
C ASP A 151 13.79 -0.75 6.89
N MET A 152 13.08 -1.19 5.85
CA MET A 152 12.34 -2.46 5.81
C MET A 152 12.35 -3.03 4.39
N LEU A 153 12.15 -4.34 4.26
CA LEU A 153 11.97 -5.01 2.97
C LEU A 153 10.54 -5.53 2.85
N GLU A 154 9.90 -5.33 1.70
CA GLU A 154 8.60 -5.92 1.39
C GLU A 154 8.76 -6.97 0.28
N ILE A 155 8.68 -8.25 0.62
CA ILE A 155 8.81 -9.36 -0.33
C ILE A 155 7.49 -9.54 -1.08
N ASN A 156 7.49 -9.19 -2.37
CA ASN A 156 6.31 -9.33 -3.23
C ASN A 156 6.21 -10.76 -3.77
N VAL A 157 5.28 -11.55 -3.22
CA VAL A 157 5.15 -12.98 -3.54
C VAL A 157 4.04 -13.30 -4.55
N SER A 158 3.49 -12.28 -5.23
CA SER A 158 2.43 -12.43 -6.25
C SER A 158 2.96 -12.74 -7.65
N CYS A 159 4.28 -12.72 -7.85
CA CYS A 159 4.91 -12.89 -9.15
C CYS A 159 4.88 -14.37 -9.57
N PRO A 160 4.60 -14.69 -10.85
CA PRO A 160 4.74 -16.05 -11.38
C PRO A 160 6.17 -16.53 -11.14
N ASN A 161 6.33 -17.63 -10.39
CA ASN A 161 7.65 -18.22 -10.13
C ASN A 161 7.92 -19.31 -11.17
N VAL A 162 8.89 -19.10 -12.04
CA VAL A 162 9.21 -20.03 -13.14
C VAL A 162 9.76 -21.36 -12.62
N THR A 163 10.37 -21.38 -11.42
CA THR A 163 10.86 -22.62 -10.79
C THR A 163 9.74 -23.51 -10.26
N HIS A 164 8.51 -23.00 -10.18
CA HIS A 164 7.30 -23.70 -9.69
C HIS A 164 6.23 -23.83 -10.78
N GLY A 165 6.65 -24.00 -12.04
CA GLY A 165 5.73 -24.17 -13.16
C GLY A 165 4.91 -22.92 -13.49
N GLY A 166 5.38 -21.73 -13.09
CA GLY A 166 4.72 -20.45 -13.37
C GLY A 166 3.62 -20.08 -12.36
N MET A 167 3.39 -20.87 -11.31
CA MET A 167 2.50 -20.48 -10.22
C MET A 167 3.15 -19.42 -9.33
N SER A 168 2.32 -18.53 -8.78
CA SER A 168 2.76 -17.52 -7.82
C SER A 168 3.22 -18.20 -6.53
N VAL A 169 4.44 -17.92 -6.05
CA VAL A 169 4.94 -18.52 -4.80
C VAL A 169 4.03 -18.22 -3.59
N GLY A 170 3.38 -17.05 -3.61
CA GLY A 170 2.38 -16.65 -2.61
C GLY A 170 1.06 -17.41 -2.64
N THR A 171 0.86 -18.41 -3.50
CA THR A 171 -0.34 -19.27 -3.49
C THR A 171 -0.07 -20.68 -2.94
N ASP A 172 1.18 -21.01 -2.62
CA ASP A 172 1.59 -22.30 -2.05
C ASP A 172 2.28 -22.08 -0.70
N PRO A 173 1.68 -22.53 0.43
CA PRO A 173 2.29 -22.37 1.75
C PRO A 173 3.68 -22.99 1.87
N VAL A 174 3.94 -24.14 1.22
CA VAL A 174 5.22 -24.85 1.33
C VAL A 174 6.30 -24.10 0.58
N ALA A 175 6.01 -23.68 -0.65
CA ALA A 175 6.95 -22.89 -1.45
C ALA A 175 7.23 -21.53 -0.79
N LEU A 176 6.19 -20.87 -0.27
CA LEU A 176 6.32 -19.60 0.44
C LEU A 176 7.19 -19.75 1.70
N HIS A 177 6.93 -20.76 2.54
CA HIS A 177 7.71 -20.99 3.75
C HIS A 177 9.19 -21.19 3.42
N ARG A 178 9.50 -22.00 2.41
CA ARG A 178 10.89 -22.24 1.96
C ARG A 178 11.56 -20.95 1.50
N LEU A 179 10.86 -20.14 0.68
CA LEU A 179 11.39 -18.87 0.20
C LEU A 179 11.68 -17.92 1.36
N ILE A 180 10.69 -17.64 2.21
CA ILE A 180 10.84 -16.68 3.31
C ILE A 180 11.93 -17.13 4.29
N LYS A 181 11.99 -18.43 4.62
CA LYS A 181 13.04 -18.97 5.50
C LYS A 181 14.44 -18.79 4.93
N ARG A 182 14.60 -18.95 3.60
CA ARG A 182 15.87 -18.69 2.91
C ARG A 182 16.24 -17.21 2.99
N LEU A 183 15.31 -16.31 2.67
CA LEU A 183 15.58 -14.86 2.67
C LEU A 183 15.83 -14.32 4.07
N ARG A 184 15.12 -14.83 5.08
CA ARG A 184 15.26 -14.39 6.48
C ARG A 184 16.67 -14.56 6.99
N ALA A 185 17.37 -15.62 6.60
CA ALA A 185 18.75 -15.89 7.00
C ALA A 185 19.78 -14.93 6.38
N MET A 186 19.38 -14.10 5.42
CA MET A 186 20.29 -13.24 4.64
C MET A 186 20.28 -11.79 5.10
N THR A 187 19.37 -11.40 5.99
CA THR A 187 19.25 -10.02 6.46
C THR A 187 18.60 -9.99 7.83
N ASP A 188 18.88 -8.97 8.64
CA ASP A 188 18.17 -8.68 9.90
C ASP A 188 17.13 -7.54 9.74
N LYS A 189 17.00 -6.97 8.53
CA LYS A 189 16.01 -5.92 8.27
C LYS A 189 14.59 -6.45 8.49
N PRO A 190 13.66 -5.67 9.07
CA PRO A 190 12.26 -6.05 9.17
C PRO A 190 11.70 -6.48 7.81
N MET A 191 11.12 -7.68 7.77
CA MET A 191 10.64 -8.33 6.55
C MET A 191 9.11 -8.38 6.55
N ILE A 192 8.54 -7.61 5.64
CA ILE A 192 7.11 -7.62 5.31
C ILE A 192 6.91 -8.61 4.16
N VAL A 193 5.87 -9.45 4.21
CA VAL A 193 5.49 -10.30 3.06
C VAL A 193 4.17 -9.78 2.48
N LYS A 194 4.18 -9.40 1.19
CA LYS A 194 3.01 -8.83 0.50
C LYS A 194 2.15 -9.93 -0.11
N MET A 195 0.99 -10.17 0.49
CA MET A 195 0.14 -11.30 0.19
C MET A 195 -0.72 -11.09 -1.05
N THR A 196 -0.84 -12.13 -1.87
CA THR A 196 -1.80 -12.18 -2.98
C THR A 196 -3.20 -12.53 -2.47
N PRO A 197 -4.26 -11.88 -2.95
CA PRO A 197 -5.65 -12.23 -2.62
C PRO A 197 -6.16 -13.44 -3.42
N ASN A 198 -5.41 -13.92 -4.42
CA ASN A 198 -5.87 -14.91 -5.38
C ASN A 198 -5.71 -16.34 -4.83
N VAL A 199 -6.27 -16.59 -3.66
CA VAL A 199 -6.18 -17.84 -2.90
C VAL A 199 -7.53 -18.19 -2.27
N THR A 200 -7.76 -19.48 -2.04
CA THR A 200 -8.98 -19.95 -1.34
C THR A 200 -8.89 -19.69 0.17
N ASP A 201 -7.75 -19.98 0.78
CA ASP A 201 -7.50 -19.78 2.20
C ASP A 201 -6.26 -18.91 2.41
N ILE A 202 -6.48 -17.62 2.69
CA ILE A 202 -5.39 -16.68 2.97
C ILE A 202 -4.65 -16.99 4.27
N VAL A 203 -5.33 -17.62 5.25
CA VAL A 203 -4.83 -17.74 6.62
C VAL A 203 -3.69 -18.75 6.66
N SER A 204 -3.85 -19.91 6.01
CA SER A 204 -2.77 -20.90 5.91
C SER A 204 -1.52 -20.34 5.21
N ILE A 205 -1.70 -19.54 4.16
CA ILE A 205 -0.60 -18.90 3.43
C ILE A 205 0.10 -17.86 4.33
N CYS A 206 -0.64 -17.02 5.04
CA CYS A 206 -0.08 -16.03 5.96
C CYS A 206 0.69 -16.69 7.11
N LYS A 207 0.15 -17.77 7.69
CA LYS A 207 0.85 -18.56 8.72
C LYS A 207 2.18 -19.09 8.22
N ALA A 208 2.22 -19.64 7.01
CA ALA A 208 3.46 -20.14 6.43
C ALA A 208 4.55 -19.07 6.29
N ALA A 209 4.18 -17.83 5.92
CA ALA A 209 5.11 -16.71 5.87
C ALA A 209 5.62 -16.31 7.27
N VAL A 210 4.73 -16.22 8.26
CA VAL A 210 5.11 -15.84 9.63
C VAL A 210 5.95 -16.91 10.30
N ASP A 211 5.58 -18.19 10.17
CA ASP A 211 6.35 -19.32 10.71
C ASP A 211 7.74 -19.42 10.08
N ALA A 212 7.93 -18.84 8.88
CA ALA A 212 9.22 -18.78 8.18
C ALA A 212 10.07 -17.55 8.55
N GLY A 213 9.53 -16.60 9.32
CA GLY A 213 10.25 -15.43 9.82
C GLY A 213 9.81 -14.08 9.26
N ALA A 214 8.61 -13.96 8.69
CA ALA A 214 8.03 -12.64 8.38
C ALA A 214 7.73 -11.85 9.66
N ASP A 215 8.18 -10.60 9.73
CA ASP A 215 7.94 -9.71 10.88
C ASP A 215 6.61 -8.95 10.76
N ALA A 216 6.08 -8.85 9.55
CA ALA A 216 4.80 -8.23 9.24
C ALA A 216 4.23 -8.78 7.94
N LEU A 217 2.93 -8.56 7.73
CA LEU A 217 2.24 -8.85 6.48
C LEU A 217 1.72 -7.57 5.87
N SER A 218 1.73 -7.46 4.55
CA SER A 218 0.98 -6.42 3.85
C SER A 218 -0.03 -7.06 2.91
N MET A 219 -1.27 -6.57 2.91
CA MET A 219 -2.32 -7.20 2.13
C MET A 219 -3.47 -6.24 1.81
N ILE A 220 -4.03 -6.28 0.61
CA ILE A 220 -3.79 -7.26 -0.46
C ILE A 220 -3.01 -6.68 -1.64
N ASN A 221 -2.35 -7.57 -2.40
CA ASN A 221 -2.01 -7.29 -3.79
C ASN A 221 -3.28 -7.28 -4.68
N THR A 222 -3.13 -7.13 -5.98
CA THR A 222 -4.24 -7.04 -6.93
C THR A 222 -4.96 -8.38 -7.17
N LEU A 223 -6.25 -8.31 -7.51
CA LEU A 223 -7.03 -9.46 -8.00
C LEU A 223 -6.82 -9.67 -9.50
N VAL A 224 -7.09 -10.85 -10.05
CA VAL A 224 -7.01 -11.06 -11.51
C VAL A 224 -8.28 -10.61 -12.21
N GLY A 225 -8.14 -9.87 -13.32
CA GLY A 225 -9.26 -9.44 -14.16
C GLY A 225 -8.90 -9.33 -15.64
N LEU A 226 -9.95 -9.10 -16.45
CA LEU A 226 -9.90 -9.00 -17.91
C LEU A 226 -10.80 -7.85 -18.38
N ARG A 227 -10.33 -7.11 -19.38
CA ARG A 227 -11.14 -6.18 -20.17
C ARG A 227 -11.06 -6.60 -21.63
N ILE A 228 -12.22 -6.72 -22.28
CA ILE A 228 -12.34 -7.06 -23.71
C ILE A 228 -12.72 -5.79 -24.47
N ASP A 229 -12.05 -5.54 -25.60
CA ASP A 229 -12.45 -4.53 -26.57
C ASP A 229 -13.67 -5.06 -27.35
N ILE A 230 -14.80 -4.36 -27.22
CA ILE A 230 -16.07 -4.75 -27.85
C ILE A 230 -16.04 -4.72 -29.37
N ARG A 231 -15.08 -4.04 -29.99
CA ARG A 231 -14.96 -3.92 -31.45
C ARG A 231 -14.17 -5.08 -32.05
N THR A 232 -13.21 -5.61 -31.31
CA THR A 232 -12.29 -6.66 -31.80
C THR A 232 -12.59 -8.02 -31.19
N GLY A 233 -13.24 -8.07 -30.02
CA GLY A 233 -13.40 -9.29 -29.23
C GLY A 233 -12.12 -9.71 -28.49
N GLU A 234 -11.04 -8.93 -28.58
CA GLU A 234 -9.74 -9.24 -27.99
C GLU A 234 -9.52 -8.54 -26.64
N PRO A 235 -8.64 -9.05 -25.77
CA PRO A 235 -8.23 -8.34 -24.56
C PRO A 235 -7.63 -6.96 -24.85
N ILE A 236 -8.01 -5.94 -24.06
CA ILE A 236 -7.50 -4.57 -24.20
C ILE A 236 -6.01 -4.49 -23.87
N ILE A 237 -5.59 -5.17 -22.81
CA ILE A 237 -4.19 -5.21 -22.37
C ILE A 237 -3.44 -6.32 -23.10
N ALA A 238 -2.22 -6.04 -23.55
CA ALA A 238 -1.43 -6.97 -24.36
C ALA A 238 -1.12 -8.29 -23.64
N ASN A 239 -0.99 -8.24 -22.31
CA ASN A 239 -0.79 -9.42 -21.46
C ASN A 239 -2.08 -10.24 -21.23
N ARG A 240 -3.18 -9.90 -21.93
CA ARG A 240 -4.52 -10.49 -21.81
C ARG A 240 -5.21 -10.22 -20.48
N THR A 241 -4.69 -10.75 -19.39
CA THR A 241 -5.19 -10.51 -18.03
C THR A 241 -4.23 -9.62 -17.24
N GLY A 242 -4.74 -9.03 -16.16
CA GLY A 242 -3.97 -8.14 -15.30
C GLY A 242 -4.58 -7.97 -13.92
N GLY A 243 -3.85 -7.24 -13.08
CA GLY A 243 -4.22 -6.91 -11.72
C GLY A 243 -5.29 -5.83 -11.62
N VAL A 244 -6.45 -6.17 -11.06
CA VAL A 244 -7.53 -5.26 -10.68
C VAL A 244 -7.19 -4.58 -9.36
N SER A 245 -7.27 -3.26 -9.36
CA SER A 245 -7.03 -2.41 -8.21
C SER A 245 -8.02 -1.25 -8.17
N GLY A 246 -8.00 -0.46 -7.10
CA GLY A 246 -8.92 0.67 -6.90
C GLY A 246 -10.08 0.36 -5.95
N PRO A 247 -11.02 1.31 -5.79
CA PRO A 247 -12.13 1.18 -4.84
C PRO A 247 -12.96 -0.11 -4.99
N ALA A 248 -13.00 -0.71 -6.19
CA ALA A 248 -13.66 -1.98 -6.46
C ALA A 248 -13.18 -3.14 -5.57
N ILE A 249 -11.92 -3.11 -5.12
CA ILE A 249 -11.36 -4.19 -4.28
C ILE A 249 -11.34 -3.86 -2.79
N PHE A 250 -11.84 -2.68 -2.39
CA PHE A 250 -11.84 -2.22 -1.00
C PHE A 250 -12.47 -3.23 -0.01
N PRO A 251 -13.74 -3.68 -0.18
CA PRO A 251 -14.35 -4.59 0.79
C PRO A 251 -13.66 -5.96 0.84
N ILE A 252 -12.99 -6.35 -0.26
CA ILE A 252 -12.26 -7.62 -0.34
C ILE A 252 -10.97 -7.52 0.48
N GLY A 253 -10.17 -6.46 0.28
CA GLY A 253 -8.96 -6.23 1.07
C GLY A 253 -9.26 -6.08 2.56
N LEU A 254 -10.32 -5.35 2.91
CA LEU A 254 -10.79 -5.19 4.29
C LEU A 254 -11.16 -6.54 4.93
N GLY A 255 -11.89 -7.39 4.18
CA GLY A 255 -12.25 -8.73 4.62
C GLY A 255 -11.06 -9.66 4.84
N PHE A 256 -10.01 -9.55 4.02
CA PHE A 256 -8.78 -10.31 4.20
C PHE A 256 -8.02 -9.87 5.45
N VAL A 257 -7.82 -8.57 5.66
CA VAL A 257 -7.19 -8.03 6.87
C VAL A 257 -7.94 -8.49 8.12
N TRP A 258 -9.27 -8.36 8.12
CA TRP A 258 -10.11 -8.83 9.22
C TRP A 258 -9.86 -10.31 9.51
N ARG A 259 -9.95 -11.16 8.48
CA ARG A 259 -9.83 -12.62 8.63
C ARG A 259 -8.47 -13.04 9.17
N VAL A 260 -7.39 -12.44 8.65
CA VAL A 260 -6.03 -12.74 9.12
C VAL A 260 -5.84 -12.27 10.56
N ARG A 261 -6.30 -11.07 10.92
CA ARG A 261 -6.22 -10.57 12.30
C ARG A 261 -6.91 -11.51 13.30
N GLN A 262 -8.10 -12.03 12.96
CA GLN A 262 -8.79 -12.98 13.84
C GLN A 262 -8.02 -14.29 14.05
N ALA A 263 -7.29 -14.75 13.02
CA ALA A 263 -6.53 -15.99 13.10
C ALA A 263 -5.12 -15.81 13.67
N MET A 264 -4.57 -14.60 13.59
CA MET A 264 -3.19 -14.24 13.94
C MET A 264 -3.21 -12.88 14.67
N PRO A 265 -3.58 -12.85 15.96
CA PRO A 265 -3.84 -11.61 16.69
C PRO A 265 -2.62 -10.72 16.88
N ASP A 266 -1.40 -11.27 16.85
CA ASP A 266 -0.19 -10.53 17.22
C ASP A 266 0.64 -10.02 16.04
N ILE A 267 0.48 -10.57 14.83
CA ILE A 267 1.32 -10.18 13.67
C ILE A 267 0.95 -8.76 13.20
N PRO A 268 1.90 -7.83 12.99
CA PRO A 268 1.59 -6.55 12.37
C PRO A 268 1.08 -6.70 10.94
N ILE A 269 0.02 -5.96 10.59
CA ILE A 269 -0.60 -6.00 9.26
C ILE A 269 -0.64 -4.58 8.67
N ILE A 270 -0.17 -4.43 7.43
CA ILE A 270 -0.34 -3.23 6.62
C ILE A 270 -1.51 -3.47 5.65
N GLY A 271 -2.58 -2.69 5.79
CA GLY A 271 -3.79 -2.81 4.96
C GLY A 271 -3.65 -2.10 3.60
N ILE A 272 -4.05 -2.76 2.52
CA ILE A 272 -3.90 -2.29 1.15
C ILE A 272 -5.12 -2.71 0.33
N GLY A 273 -5.67 -1.79 -0.45
CA GLY A 273 -6.70 -2.09 -1.46
C GLY A 273 -7.87 -1.13 -1.39
N GLY A 274 -8.03 -0.31 -2.43
CA GLY A 274 -9.19 0.56 -2.63
C GLY A 274 -9.36 1.71 -1.62
N ILE A 275 -8.29 2.09 -0.92
CA ILE A 275 -8.26 3.22 0.01
C ILE A 275 -8.12 4.52 -0.80
N ASP A 276 -9.13 5.38 -0.73
CA ASP A 276 -9.18 6.69 -1.39
C ASP A 276 -9.57 7.86 -0.45
N SER A 277 -9.86 7.57 0.83
CA SER A 277 -10.15 8.55 1.88
C SER A 277 -9.61 8.14 3.25
N GLY A 278 -9.50 9.10 4.17
CA GLY A 278 -9.16 8.87 5.58
C GLY A 278 -10.14 7.94 6.29
N GLU A 279 -11.43 7.97 5.97
CA GLU A 279 -12.42 7.06 6.54
C GLU A 279 -12.18 5.60 6.13
N LYS A 280 -11.86 5.36 4.85
CA LYS A 280 -11.51 4.02 4.38
C LYS A 280 -10.20 3.53 4.99
N ALA A 281 -9.24 4.41 5.19
CA ALA A 281 -8.01 4.07 5.92
C ALA A 281 -8.33 3.69 7.37
N LEU A 282 -9.21 4.44 8.04
CA LEU A 282 -9.68 4.14 9.39
C LEU A 282 -10.44 2.80 9.47
N GLU A 283 -11.24 2.44 8.46
CA GLU A 283 -11.87 1.11 8.39
C GLU A 283 -10.83 -0.02 8.43
N TYR A 284 -9.72 0.11 7.71
CA TYR A 284 -8.62 -0.85 7.77
C TYR A 284 -7.99 -0.93 9.17
N LEU A 285 -7.80 0.20 9.86
CA LEU A 285 -7.30 0.19 11.24
C LEU A 285 -8.27 -0.53 12.18
N TYR A 286 -9.59 -0.31 12.04
CA TYR A 286 -10.61 -1.03 12.80
C TYR A 286 -10.73 -2.51 12.43
N ALA A 287 -10.41 -2.89 11.20
CA ALA A 287 -10.34 -4.29 10.77
C ALA A 287 -9.12 -5.01 11.37
N GLY A 288 -8.12 -4.26 11.83
CA GLY A 288 -6.96 -4.80 12.53
C GLY A 288 -5.61 -4.45 11.91
N ALA A 289 -5.54 -3.58 10.91
CA ALA A 289 -4.27 -3.10 10.39
C ALA A 289 -3.58 -2.14 11.37
N ASN A 290 -2.24 -2.12 11.34
CA ASN A 290 -1.38 -1.21 12.09
C ASN A 290 -1.04 0.05 11.27
N ALA A 291 -1.05 -0.09 9.95
CA ALA A 291 -0.80 0.96 8.97
C ALA A 291 -1.53 0.63 7.66
N VAL A 292 -1.54 1.53 6.69
CA VAL A 292 -2.15 1.32 5.39
C VAL A 292 -1.24 1.79 4.25
N GLU A 293 -1.36 1.18 3.06
CA GLU A 293 -0.77 1.70 1.82
C GLU A 293 -1.84 2.21 0.85
N VAL A 294 -1.57 3.38 0.26
CA VAL A 294 -2.41 4.00 -0.77
C VAL A 294 -1.79 3.78 -2.14
N GLY A 295 -2.54 3.06 -2.99
CA GLY A 295 -2.11 2.68 -4.34
C GLY A 295 -2.84 3.44 -5.44
N ALA A 296 -3.88 2.81 -5.99
CA ALA A 296 -4.61 3.29 -7.16
C ALA A 296 -5.17 4.72 -7.04
N ALA A 297 -5.52 5.18 -5.83
CA ALA A 297 -5.96 6.56 -5.63
C ALA A 297 -4.88 7.59 -6.03
N ALA A 298 -3.60 7.27 -5.84
CA ALA A 298 -2.47 8.11 -6.24
C ALA A 298 -2.31 8.25 -7.76
N LEU A 299 -2.88 7.32 -8.53
CA LEU A 299 -2.86 7.37 -10.01
C LEU A 299 -3.94 8.31 -10.57
N VAL A 300 -4.99 8.58 -9.77
CA VAL A 300 -6.07 9.51 -10.10
C VAL A 300 -5.76 10.90 -9.54
N ASP A 301 -5.36 10.97 -8.27
CA ASP A 301 -4.94 12.16 -7.57
C ASP A 301 -3.56 11.92 -6.93
N PRO A 302 -2.47 12.48 -7.49
CA PRO A 302 -1.13 12.29 -6.96
C PRO A 302 -0.98 12.71 -5.49
N THR A 303 -1.81 13.61 -4.98
CA THR A 303 -1.80 14.07 -3.58
C THR A 303 -2.60 13.16 -2.65
N ALA A 304 -3.33 12.17 -3.16
CA ALA A 304 -4.19 11.30 -2.37
C ALA A 304 -3.47 10.66 -1.16
N PRO A 305 -2.24 10.11 -1.26
CA PRO A 305 -1.57 9.55 -0.10
C PRO A 305 -1.37 10.56 1.05
N ILE A 306 -0.90 11.77 0.75
CA ILE A 306 -0.64 12.77 1.80
C ILE A 306 -1.94 13.39 2.32
N ARG A 307 -2.95 13.57 1.46
CA ARG A 307 -4.29 14.00 1.84
C ARG A 307 -4.93 13.01 2.81
N ILE A 308 -4.94 11.72 2.46
CA ILE A 308 -5.48 10.64 3.30
C ILE A 308 -4.74 10.54 4.63
N ALA A 309 -3.42 10.75 4.64
CA ALA A 309 -2.64 10.79 5.87
C ALA A 309 -3.13 11.88 6.84
N ARG A 310 -3.41 13.09 6.33
CA ARG A 310 -3.95 14.20 7.13
C ARG A 310 -5.37 13.94 7.61
N GLU A 311 -6.25 13.52 6.70
CA GLU A 311 -7.63 13.14 7.05
C GLU A 311 -7.64 12.09 8.17
N LEU A 312 -6.75 11.10 8.09
CA LEU A 312 -6.64 10.06 9.11
C LEU A 312 -6.05 10.58 10.44
N ASP A 313 -5.05 11.46 10.40
CA ASP A 313 -4.48 12.11 11.60
C ASP A 313 -5.58 12.90 12.34
N ASP A 314 -6.42 13.64 11.62
CA ASP A 314 -7.53 14.39 12.22
C ASP A 314 -8.64 13.47 12.75
N LEU A 315 -8.97 12.38 12.04
CA LEU A 315 -9.91 11.39 12.54
C LEU A 315 -9.43 10.77 13.86
N LEU A 316 -8.13 10.58 14.04
CA LEU A 316 -7.58 9.97 15.25
C LEU A 316 -7.66 10.87 16.50
N ASP A 317 -7.83 12.18 16.37
CA ASP A 317 -8.00 13.11 17.50
C ASP A 317 -9.19 12.73 18.40
N SER A 318 -10.28 12.27 17.78
CA SER A 318 -11.49 11.83 18.49
C SER A 318 -11.42 10.35 18.92
N ARG A 319 -10.28 9.68 18.71
CA ARG A 319 -10.10 8.23 18.93
C ARG A 319 -8.82 7.94 19.75
N PRO A 320 -8.63 8.56 20.92
CA PRO A 320 -7.37 8.49 21.67
C PRO A 320 -6.96 7.06 22.05
N LYS A 321 -7.92 6.16 22.31
CA LYS A 321 -7.64 4.74 22.58
C LYS A 321 -6.99 4.05 21.38
N LEU A 322 -7.55 4.24 20.17
CA LEU A 322 -7.00 3.65 18.96
C LEU A 322 -5.62 4.23 18.65
N ALA A 323 -5.48 5.56 18.73
CA ALA A 323 -4.21 6.24 18.50
C ALA A 323 -3.09 5.74 19.43
N SER A 324 -3.38 5.59 20.73
CA SER A 324 -2.42 5.07 21.72
C SER A 324 -1.99 3.63 21.41
N LEU A 325 -2.93 2.76 21.01
CA LEU A 325 -2.61 1.38 20.64
C LEU A 325 -1.66 1.34 19.44
N LEU A 326 -1.98 2.10 18.39
CA LEU A 326 -1.17 2.14 17.16
C LEU A 326 0.24 2.70 17.42
N ALA A 327 0.36 3.74 18.26
CA ALA A 327 1.65 4.31 18.65
C ALA A 327 2.57 3.31 19.38
N GLU A 328 1.99 2.33 20.06
CA GLU A 328 2.69 1.21 20.72
C GLU A 328 2.87 -0.02 19.81
N GLY A 329 2.51 0.08 18.53
CA GLY A 329 2.54 -1.04 17.58
C GLY A 329 1.46 -2.09 17.79
N LYS A 330 0.49 -1.83 18.67
CA LYS A 330 -0.71 -2.64 18.85
C LYS A 330 -1.76 -2.26 17.80
N THR A 331 -2.87 -2.98 17.80
CA THR A 331 -3.98 -2.77 16.87
C THR A 331 -5.29 -2.65 17.63
N TRP A 332 -6.37 -2.29 16.93
CA TRP A 332 -7.71 -2.21 17.51
C TRP A 332 -8.24 -3.57 18.03
N ARG A 333 -7.74 -4.68 17.46
CA ARG A 333 -8.27 -6.03 17.66
C ARG A 333 -7.25 -6.99 18.22
#